data_AF-A0A2L2TCJ5-F1
#
_entry.id   AF-A0A2L2TCJ5-F1
#
_cell.length_a   1.000
_cell.length_b   1.000
_cell.length_c   1.000
_cell.angle_alpha   90.00
_cell.angle_beta   90.00
_cell.angle_gamma   90.00
#
_symmetry.space_group_name_H-M   'P 1'
#
loop_
_entity.id
_entity.type
_entity.pdbx_description
1 polymer ?
#
loop_
_entity_poly.entity_id
_entity_poly.type
_entity_poly.pdbx_seq_one_letter_code
_entity_poly.pdbx_strand_id
1 'polypeptide(L)'
;MNQERLTETAQNERDEDSRSVVSVIYKNQLKQLLRALNKLPTDFPSIYLDASGIVNDTLDDLQLFLPTTNTLYLIDLRRLGDTAFITVGHSEISLRLILESRGIPKAGFDIRDL
;
A
#
# COMPACT_ATOMS: atom_id res chain seq x y z
N MET A 1 -33.83 -35.50 36.60
CA MET A 1 -32.88 -34.70 37.40
C MET A 1 -31.79 -34.26 36.46
N ASN A 2 -31.76 -32.97 36.16
CA ASN A 2 -30.97 -32.33 35.11
C ASN A 2 -29.47 -32.44 35.39
N GLN A 3 -28.67 -32.65 34.35
CA GLN A 3 -27.44 -31.88 34.18
C GLN A 3 -27.26 -31.50 32.71
N GLU A 4 -26.92 -30.24 32.54
CA GLU A 4 -27.06 -29.43 31.33
C GLU A 4 -25.92 -29.64 30.33
N ARG A 5 -26.29 -29.36 29.08
CA ARG A 5 -25.47 -29.20 27.90
C ARG A 5 -24.61 -27.94 28.04
N LEU A 6 -23.33 -28.00 27.72
CA LEU A 6 -22.60 -26.85 27.18
C LEU A 6 -21.87 -27.33 25.92
N THR A 7 -22.49 -27.03 24.79
CA THR A 7 -21.92 -27.12 23.46
C THR A 7 -20.83 -26.06 23.33
N GLU A 8 -19.59 -26.47 23.07
CA GLU A 8 -18.52 -25.59 22.60
C GLU A 8 -18.88 -25.09 21.19
N THR A 9 -19.59 -23.97 21.13
CA THR A 9 -19.62 -23.13 19.94
C THR A 9 -18.36 -22.27 19.95
N ALA A 10 -17.26 -22.79 19.38
CA ALA A 10 -16.16 -21.97 18.91
C ALA A 10 -16.63 -21.20 17.65
N GLN A 11 -17.37 -20.12 17.86
CA GLN A 11 -17.78 -19.20 16.80
C GLN A 11 -16.80 -18.03 16.74
N ASN A 12 -15.90 -18.09 15.75
CA ASN A 12 -15.39 -16.96 14.96
C ASN A 12 -15.05 -15.67 15.72
N GLU A 13 -13.85 -15.62 16.30
CA GLU A 13 -13.09 -14.36 16.33
C GLU A 13 -12.56 -14.15 14.91
N ARG A 14 -13.25 -13.32 14.11
CA ARG A 14 -12.67 -12.81 12.87
C ARG A 14 -11.61 -11.79 13.27
N ASP A 15 -10.36 -12.07 12.93
CA ASP A 15 -9.23 -11.15 13.02
C ASP A 15 -9.52 -9.86 12.21
N GLU A 16 -10.21 -8.89 12.80
CA GLU A 16 -10.43 -7.55 12.23
C GLU A 16 -9.13 -6.72 12.17
N ASP A 17 -8.02 -7.22 12.75
CA ASP A 17 -6.74 -6.52 12.83
C ASP A 17 -5.66 -7.07 11.86
N SER A 18 -6.01 -8.03 11.00
CA SER A 18 -5.07 -8.52 9.99
C SER A 18 -4.89 -7.50 8.87
N ARG A 19 -3.77 -6.77 8.91
CA ARG A 19 -3.34 -5.85 7.85
C ARG A 19 -3.36 -6.55 6.48
N SER A 20 -3.98 -5.91 5.50
CA SER A 20 -3.94 -6.40 4.12
C SER A 20 -2.58 -6.10 3.49
N VAL A 21 -1.95 -7.10 2.85
CA VAL A 21 -0.68 -6.94 2.12
C VAL A 21 -0.89 -7.28 0.66
N VAL A 22 -0.52 -6.35 -0.23
CA VAL A 22 -0.74 -6.48 -1.68
C VAL A 22 0.58 -6.26 -2.44
N SER A 23 1.04 -7.30 -3.13
CA SER A 23 2.19 -7.18 -4.03
C SER A 23 1.80 -6.56 -5.37
N VAL A 24 2.60 -5.61 -5.84
CA VAL A 24 2.44 -4.90 -7.10
C VAL A 24 3.66 -5.19 -7.97
N ILE A 25 3.54 -6.25 -8.76
CA ILE A 25 4.61 -6.79 -9.63
C ILE A 25 4.23 -6.68 -11.13
N TYR A 26 2.97 -6.41 -11.44
CA TYR A 26 2.45 -6.27 -12.80
C TYR A 26 1.70 -4.95 -12.99
N LYS A 27 1.65 -4.49 -14.25
CA LYS A 27 0.99 -3.22 -14.64
C LYS A 27 -0.49 -3.14 -14.27
N ASN A 28 -1.22 -4.27 -14.26
CA ASN A 28 -2.64 -4.28 -13.88
C ASN A 28 -2.84 -4.04 -12.36
N GLN A 29 -1.99 -4.63 -11.52
CA GLN A 29 -1.96 -4.38 -10.08
C GLN A 29 -1.59 -2.93 -9.79
N LEU A 30 -0.62 -2.38 -10.53
CA LEU A 30 -0.27 -0.97 -10.43
C LEU A 30 -1.47 -0.07 -10.75
N LYS A 31 -2.23 -0.38 -11.79
CA LYS A 31 -3.47 0.36 -12.11
C LYS A 31 -4.54 0.23 -11.00
N GLN A 32 -4.60 -0.89 -10.27
CA GLN A 32 -5.49 -1.05 -9.13
C GLN A 32 -5.04 -0.20 -7.94
N LEU A 33 -3.74 -0.20 -7.64
CA LEU A 33 -3.14 0.68 -6.63
C LEU A 33 -3.44 2.16 -6.94
N LEU A 34 -3.24 2.62 -8.18
CA LEU A 34 -3.50 4.02 -8.56
C LEU A 34 -4.98 4.42 -8.39
N ARG A 35 -5.91 3.47 -8.47
CA ARG A 35 -7.32 3.73 -8.15
C ARG A 35 -7.54 3.88 -6.64
N ALA A 36 -6.86 3.08 -5.82
CA ALA A 36 -6.93 3.17 -4.36
C ALA A 36 -6.30 4.46 -3.82
N LEU A 37 -5.25 4.96 -4.48
CA LEU A 37 -4.59 6.22 -4.15
C LEU A 37 -5.34 7.47 -4.65
N ASN A 38 -6.43 7.29 -5.41
CA ASN A 38 -7.20 8.42 -5.91
C ASN A 38 -8.10 8.98 -4.79
N LYS A 39 -8.15 10.31 -4.65
CA LYS A 39 -8.97 11.02 -3.64
C LYS A 39 -8.64 10.65 -2.19
N LEU A 40 -7.36 10.49 -1.87
CA LEU A 40 -6.92 10.32 -0.49
C LEU A 40 -7.25 11.55 0.37
N PRO A 41 -7.50 11.38 1.68
CA PRO A 41 -7.68 12.49 2.60
C PRO A 41 -6.47 13.45 2.60
N THR A 42 -6.70 14.70 3.01
CA THR A 42 -5.65 15.74 3.06
C THR A 42 -5.29 16.18 4.46
N ASP A 43 -6.01 15.71 5.49
CA ASP A 43 -5.90 16.23 6.86
C ASP A 43 -4.76 15.56 7.67
N PHE A 44 -4.30 14.39 7.23
CA PHE A 44 -3.25 13.59 7.86
C PHE A 44 -2.37 12.94 6.78
N PRO A 45 -1.19 12.38 7.12
CA PRO A 45 -0.43 11.55 6.20
C PRO A 45 -1.33 10.41 5.66
N SER A 46 -1.71 10.53 4.40
CA SER A 46 -2.53 9.53 3.73
C SER A 46 -1.71 8.37 3.18
N ILE A 47 -0.40 8.57 3.09
CA ILE A 47 0.57 7.60 2.64
C ILE A 47 1.74 7.62 3.62
N TYR A 48 2.04 6.47 4.20
CA TYR A 48 3.32 6.21 4.82
C TYR A 48 4.16 5.45 3.82
N LEU A 49 5.39 5.89 3.57
CA LEU A 49 6.25 5.28 2.56
C LEU A 49 7.63 4.94 3.14
N ASP A 50 8.15 3.83 2.67
CA ASP A 50 9.50 3.36 2.92
C ASP A 50 10.09 2.89 1.59
N ALA A 51 11.33 3.27 1.32
CA ALA A 51 12.03 2.99 0.07
C ALA A 51 13.31 2.25 0.44
N SER A 52 13.53 1.08 -0.14
CA SER A 52 14.68 0.24 0.23
C SER A 52 15.27 -0.48 -0.97
N GLY A 53 16.47 -1.02 -0.77
CA GLY A 53 17.20 -1.77 -1.79
C GLY A 53 17.70 -0.87 -2.92
N ILE A 54 18.50 0.14 -2.61
CA ILE A 54 19.20 0.90 -3.65
C ILE A 54 20.39 0.07 -4.12
N VAL A 55 20.34 -0.42 -5.36
CA VAL A 55 21.44 -1.16 -6.00
C VAL A 55 21.80 -0.43 -7.28
N ASN A 56 23.06 -0.02 -7.43
CA ASN A 56 23.56 0.74 -8.59
C ASN A 56 22.69 1.97 -8.93
N ASP A 57 22.39 2.80 -7.93
CA ASP A 57 21.53 4.00 -8.02
C ASP A 57 20.10 3.73 -8.51
N THR A 58 19.66 2.46 -8.48
CA THR A 58 18.30 2.07 -8.82
C THR A 58 17.57 1.63 -7.56
N LEU A 59 16.39 2.18 -7.34
CA LEU A 59 15.53 1.80 -6.23
C LEU A 59 14.82 0.48 -6.55
N ASP A 60 15.04 -0.55 -5.73
CA ASP A 60 14.50 -1.88 -5.98
C ASP A 60 13.07 -2.07 -5.49
N ASP A 61 12.75 -1.54 -4.32
CA ASP A 61 11.51 -1.80 -3.61
C ASP A 61 10.92 -0.51 -3.01
N LEU A 62 9.61 -0.33 -3.16
CA LEU A 62 8.86 0.76 -2.56
C LEU A 62 7.65 0.21 -1.80
N GLN A 63 7.52 0.59 -0.54
CA GLN A 63 6.41 0.20 0.31
C GLN A 63 5.51 1.40 0.55
N LEU A 64 4.21 1.23 0.34
CA LEU A 64 3.20 2.25 0.62
C LEU A 64 2.16 1.69 1.57
N PHE A 65 2.04 2.27 2.76
CA PHE A 65 0.97 1.96 3.70
C PHE A 65 -0.12 3.03 3.64
N LEU A 66 -1.36 2.58 3.45
CA LEU A 66 -2.57 3.40 3.45
C LEU A 66 -3.35 3.12 4.75
N PRO A 67 -3.38 4.08 5.69
CA PRO A 67 -4.12 3.90 6.94
C PRO A 67 -5.63 3.75 6.73
N THR A 68 -6.18 4.43 5.72
CA THR A 68 -7.62 4.45 5.41
C THR A 68 -8.19 3.08 5.06
N THR A 69 -7.36 2.19 4.53
CA THR A 69 -7.74 0.83 4.15
C THR A 69 -6.96 -0.24 4.92
N ASN A 70 -6.13 0.16 5.90
CA ASN A 70 -5.18 -0.70 6.60
C ASN A 70 -4.42 -1.65 5.64
N THR A 71 -3.92 -1.10 4.53
CA THR A 71 -3.30 -1.87 3.44
C THR A 71 -1.86 -1.45 3.20
N LEU A 72 -0.96 -2.44 3.16
CA LEU A 72 0.43 -2.29 2.75
C LEU A 72 0.61 -2.78 1.32
N TYR A 73 1.06 -1.89 0.44
CA TYR A 73 1.43 -2.22 -0.93
C TYR A 73 2.94 -2.39 -1.03
N LEU A 74 3.37 -3.53 -1.56
CA LEU A 74 4.78 -3.85 -1.83
C LEU A 74 5.01 -3.75 -3.34
N ILE A 75 5.66 -2.68 -3.77
CA ILE A 75 5.86 -2.37 -5.19
C ILE A 75 7.27 -2.81 -5.59
N ASP A 76 7.32 -3.78 -6.51
CA ASP A 76 8.57 -4.29 -7.07
C ASP A 76 9.05 -3.37 -8.19
N LEU A 77 9.91 -2.41 -7.82
CA LEU A 77 10.45 -1.42 -8.75
C LEU A 77 11.54 -2.01 -9.65
N ARG A 78 12.27 -3.05 -9.20
CA ARG A 78 13.18 -3.81 -10.09
C ARG A 78 12.46 -4.35 -11.31
N ARG A 79 11.31 -4.98 -11.10
CA ARG A 79 10.54 -5.63 -12.16
C ARG A 79 9.78 -4.63 -13.02
N LEU A 80 9.20 -3.60 -12.41
CA LEU A 80 8.41 -2.61 -13.12
C LEU A 80 9.28 -1.54 -13.81
N GLY A 81 10.46 -1.24 -13.26
CA GLY A 81 11.32 -0.15 -13.70
C GLY A 81 10.55 1.16 -13.85
N ASP A 82 10.83 1.89 -14.92
CA ASP A 82 10.16 3.16 -15.26
C ASP A 82 8.63 3.01 -15.38
N THR A 83 8.13 1.82 -15.72
CA THR A 83 6.68 1.54 -15.84
C THR A 83 5.94 1.85 -14.54
N ALA A 84 6.60 1.71 -13.38
CA ALA A 84 6.04 2.06 -12.08
C ALA A 84 5.62 3.54 -12.00
N PHE A 85 6.42 4.43 -12.61
CA PHE A 85 6.27 5.88 -12.49
C PHE A 85 5.52 6.52 -13.65
N ILE A 86 5.56 5.92 -14.85
CA ILE A 86 4.90 6.45 -16.06
C ILE A 86 3.52 5.85 -16.33
N THR A 87 3.18 4.70 -15.74
CA THR A 87 1.84 4.11 -15.94
C THR A 87 0.78 5.01 -15.33
N VAL A 88 -0.21 5.35 -16.15
CA VAL A 88 -1.39 6.09 -15.71
C VAL A 88 -2.55 5.15 -15.36
N GLY A 89 -3.26 5.52 -14.30
CA GLY A 89 -4.55 4.95 -13.94
C GLY A 89 -5.68 5.50 -14.81
N HIS A 90 -6.92 5.25 -14.40
CA HIS A 90 -8.11 5.72 -15.14
C HIS A 90 -8.29 7.25 -15.10
N SER A 91 -7.70 7.91 -14.10
CA SER A 91 -7.77 9.36 -13.89
C SER A 91 -6.57 10.12 -14.47
N GLU A 92 -5.78 9.51 -15.36
CA GLU A 92 -4.48 10.03 -15.85
C GLU A 92 -3.40 10.25 -14.76
N ILE A 93 -3.69 9.86 -13.53
CA ILE A 93 -2.76 9.95 -12.40
C ILE A 93 -1.78 8.77 -12.45
N SER A 94 -0.49 9.07 -12.36
CA SER A 94 0.60 8.09 -12.21
C SER A 94 1.13 8.07 -10.78
N LEU A 95 1.93 7.05 -10.44
CA LEU A 95 2.58 6.97 -9.13
C LEU A 95 3.52 8.16 -8.91
N ARG A 96 4.23 8.60 -9.96
CA ARG A 96 5.07 9.80 -9.91
C ARG A 96 4.27 11.03 -9.48
N LEU A 97 3.14 11.30 -10.12
CA LEU A 97 2.29 12.45 -9.79
C LEU A 97 1.81 12.39 -8.33
N ILE A 98 1.47 11.19 -7.85
CA ILE A 98 1.06 10.99 -6.45
C ILE A 98 2.22 11.31 -5.51
N LEU A 99 3.41 10.76 -5.74
CA LEU A 99 4.59 10.96 -4.90
C LEU A 99 5.11 12.40 -4.92
N GLU A 100 5.02 13.10 -6.05
CA GLU A 100 5.44 14.51 -6.21
C GLU A 100 4.36 15.51 -5.76
N SER A 101 3.10 15.09 -5.59
CA SER A 101 2.00 15.99 -5.22
C SER A 101 2.17 16.64 -3.84
N ARG A 102 2.12 17.97 -3.77
CA ARG A 102 2.07 18.71 -2.49
C ARG A 102 0.72 18.61 -1.79
N GLY A 103 -0.34 18.25 -2.52
CA GLY A 103 -1.70 18.15 -1.97
C GLY A 103 -2.02 16.81 -1.31
N ILE A 104 -1.15 15.81 -1.46
CA ILE A 104 -1.29 14.51 -0.80
C ILE A 104 -0.23 14.46 0.31
N PRO A 105 -0.60 14.56 1.59
CA PRO A 105 0.37 14.49 2.68
C PRO A 105 0.95 13.07 2.76
N LYS A 106 2.28 12.97 2.87
CA LYS A 106 2.98 11.69 3.07
C LYS A 106 3.98 11.80 4.22
N ALA A 107 4.25 10.66 4.84
CA ALA A 107 5.34 10.49 5.81
C ALA A 107 6.32 9.44 5.27
N GLY A 108 7.59 9.82 5.11
CA GLY A 108 8.66 8.91 4.70
C GLY A 108 9.45 8.39 5.90
N PHE A 109 9.78 7.10 5.90
CA PHE A 109 10.74 6.51 6.83
C PHE A 109 12.07 6.30 6.11
N ASP A 110 13.15 6.63 6.83
CA ASP A 110 14.55 6.52 6.40
C ASP A 110 14.88 6.92 4.95
N ILE A 111 14.24 7.97 4.46
CA ILE A 111 14.42 8.52 3.09
C ILE A 111 15.79 9.18 2.83
N ARG A 112 16.79 8.94 3.70
CA ARG A 112 18.11 9.58 3.65
C ARG A 112 19.19 8.68 3.06
N ASP A 113 18.90 7.40 2.84
CA ASP A 113 19.81 6.47 2.16
C ASP A 113 19.82 6.65 0.62
N LEU A 114 19.36 7.82 0.13
CA LEU A 114 19.37 8.23 -1.28
C LEU A 114 20.75 8.68 -1.75
#